data_AF-A0A9D8V6G0-F1
#
_entry.id   AF-A0A9D8V6G0-F1
#
_cell.length_a   1.000
_cell.length_b   1.000
_cell.length_c   1.000
_cell.angle_alpha   90.00
_cell.angle_beta   90.00
_cell.angle_gamma   90.00
#
_symmetry.space_group_name_H-M   'P 1'
#
loop_
_entity.id
_entity.type
_entity.pdbx_description
1 polymer ?
#
loop_
_entity_poly.entity_id
_entity_poly.type
_entity_poly.pdbx_seq_one_letter_code
_entity_poly.pdbx_strand_id
1 'polypeptide(L)'
;MEKVTLEGAEARFERMFGAGRLRRMPKGRADTLLFLSVAASILDPRKIYSEPELNEELKNWMSDFVEQRVFDHVTVRRYLVDFHLLLRDQQGSRYQTNQTMINHTIAPEVRSIQPALIFDSMETARAQRRRDAKRTSDHSV
;
A
#
# COMPACT_ATOMS: atom_id res chain seq x y z
N MET A 1 -14.86 -3.23 15.32
CA MET A 1 -14.22 -2.26 14.42
C MET A 1 -15.02 -2.29 13.12
N GLU A 2 -15.53 -1.15 12.65
CA GLU A 2 -16.22 -1.10 11.36
C GLU A 2 -15.21 -1.35 10.23
N LYS A 3 -15.56 -2.20 9.26
CA LYS A 3 -14.67 -2.51 8.14
C LYS A 3 -14.61 -1.33 7.20
N VAL A 4 -13.41 -1.03 6.69
CA VAL A 4 -13.24 0.02 5.67
C VAL A 4 -13.90 -0.45 4.38
N THR A 5 -14.69 0.43 3.74
CA THR A 5 -15.29 0.22 2.41
C THR A 5 -14.30 0.53 1.30
N LEU A 6 -14.61 0.13 0.06
CA LEU A 6 -13.77 0.42 -1.12
C LEU A 6 -13.51 1.91 -1.29
N GLU A 7 -14.57 2.72 -1.41
CA GLU A 7 -14.46 4.18 -1.56
C GLU A 7 -13.70 4.83 -0.39
N GLY A 8 -13.98 4.39 0.84
CA GLY A 8 -13.30 4.89 2.03
C GLY A 8 -11.81 4.55 2.06
N ALA A 9 -11.42 3.42 1.46
CA ALA A 9 -10.03 3.01 1.34
C ALA A 9 -9.31 3.77 0.22
N GLU A 10 -9.93 3.95 -0.95
CA GLU A 10 -9.36 4.75 -2.05
C GLU A 10 -9.08 6.18 -1.58
N ALA A 11 -10.06 6.84 -0.96
CA ALA A 11 -9.89 8.19 -0.42
C ALA A 11 -8.78 8.27 0.65
N ARG A 12 -8.52 7.20 1.40
CA ARG A 12 -7.39 7.14 2.34
C ARG A 12 -6.07 7.07 1.60
N PHE A 13 -5.94 6.20 0.59
CA PHE A 13 -4.73 6.11 -0.23
C PHE A 13 -4.43 7.44 -0.94
N GLU A 14 -5.44 8.10 -1.50
CA GLU A 14 -5.27 9.43 -2.10
C GLU A 14 -4.68 10.44 -1.12
N ARG A 15 -5.18 10.48 0.13
CA ARG A 15 -4.62 11.34 1.17
C ARG A 15 -3.18 10.95 1.53
N MET A 16 -2.88 9.66 1.61
CA MET A 16 -1.52 9.17 1.88
C MET A 16 -0.54 9.63 0.78
N PHE A 17 -0.98 9.62 -0.47
CA PHE A 17 -0.21 10.07 -1.64
C PHE A 17 -0.27 11.58 -1.89
N GLY A 18 -0.91 12.35 -1.01
CA GLY A 18 -1.09 13.80 -1.16
C GLY A 18 0.21 14.56 -1.41
N ALA A 19 1.32 14.08 -0.82
CA ALA A 19 2.66 14.64 -0.95
C ALA A 19 3.55 13.92 -2.00
N GLY A 20 2.99 13.03 -2.83
CA GLY A 20 3.72 12.20 -3.77
C GLY A 20 3.92 10.78 -3.26
N ARG A 21 5.03 10.13 -3.66
CA ARG A 21 5.37 8.76 -3.26
C ARG A 21 5.44 8.63 -1.75
N LEU A 22 5.03 7.47 -1.22
CA LEU A 22 5.17 7.18 0.20
C LEU A 22 6.65 7.06 0.58
N ARG A 23 7.03 7.77 1.64
CA ARG A 23 8.41 7.78 2.18
C ARG A 23 8.52 7.15 3.56
N ARG A 24 7.40 6.74 4.14
CA ARG A 24 7.28 6.15 5.48
C ARG A 24 5.94 5.44 5.61
N MET A 25 5.81 4.63 6.66
CA MET A 25 4.53 4.05 7.07
C MET A 25 3.47 5.15 7.23
N PRO A 26 2.22 4.92 6.77
CA PRO A 26 1.12 5.84 7.01
C PRO A 26 0.94 6.13 8.50
N LYS A 27 0.61 7.39 8.82
CA LYS A 27 0.38 7.82 10.19
C LYS A 27 -1.02 7.40 10.65
N GLY A 28 -1.11 6.96 11.90
CA GLY A 28 -2.37 6.58 12.52
C GLY A 28 -2.74 5.12 12.25
N ARG A 29 -3.26 4.47 13.29
CA ARG A 29 -3.47 3.01 13.30
C ARG A 29 -4.35 2.52 12.14
N ALA A 30 -5.41 3.25 11.80
CA ALA A 30 -6.35 2.83 10.76
C ALA A 30 -5.72 2.84 9.35
N ASP A 31 -4.92 3.86 9.04
CA ASP A 31 -4.26 3.98 7.75
C ASP A 31 -3.08 3.00 7.64
N THR A 32 -2.34 2.78 8.73
CA THR A 32 -1.34 1.71 8.81
C THR A 32 -1.98 0.34 8.56
N LEU A 33 -3.08 0.03 9.24
CA LEU A 33 -3.77 -1.26 9.09
C LEU A 33 -4.34 -1.45 7.68
N LEU A 34 -4.92 -0.41 7.08
CA LEU A 34 -5.40 -0.46 5.70
C LEU A 34 -4.25 -0.77 4.74
N PHE A 35 -3.16 0.00 4.82
CA PHE A 35 -1.98 -0.18 3.97
C PHE A 35 -1.42 -1.61 4.09
N LEU A 36 -1.21 -2.09 5.32
CA LEU A 36 -0.68 -3.42 5.57
C LEU A 36 -1.65 -4.52 5.12
N SER A 37 -2.96 -4.35 5.29
CA SER A 37 -3.94 -5.36 4.88
C SER A 37 -4.01 -5.49 3.35
N VAL A 38 -3.94 -4.37 2.63
CA VAL A 38 -3.85 -4.39 1.16
C VAL A 38 -2.53 -5.00 0.71
N ALA A 39 -1.41 -4.64 1.36
CA ALA A 39 -0.10 -5.25 1.10
C ALA A 39 -0.11 -6.78 1.33
N ALA A 40 -0.80 -7.27 2.36
CA ALA A 40 -0.93 -8.70 2.62
C ALA A 40 -1.85 -9.41 1.61
N SER A 41 -2.79 -8.68 1.00
CA SER A 41 -3.81 -9.24 0.12
C SER A 41 -3.30 -9.55 -1.29
N ILE A 42 -2.13 -9.05 -1.68
CA ILE A 42 -1.47 -9.42 -2.94
C ILE A 42 -0.82 -10.80 -2.90
N LEU A 43 -0.60 -11.34 -1.70
CA LEU A 43 0.05 -12.63 -1.50
C LEU A 43 -0.96 -13.77 -1.61
N ASP A 44 -0.53 -14.91 -2.14
CA ASP A 44 -1.37 -16.11 -2.26
C ASP A 44 -1.66 -16.69 -0.85
N PRO A 45 -2.94 -16.83 -0.46
CA PRO A 45 -3.33 -17.38 0.84
C PRO A 45 -2.89 -18.83 1.08
N ARG A 46 -2.66 -19.59 0.02
CA ARG A 46 -2.32 -21.02 0.07
C ARG A 46 -0.81 -21.26 -0.01
N LYS A 47 -0.03 -20.23 -0.33
CA LYS A 47 1.43 -20.34 -0.45
C LYS A 47 2.12 -20.08 0.88
N ILE A 48 3.14 -20.89 1.16
CA ILE A 48 4.15 -20.59 2.18
C ILE A 48 5.32 -19.93 1.47
N TYR A 49 5.68 -18.73 1.90
CA TYR A 49 6.77 -17.95 1.34
C TYR A 49 8.02 -18.14 2.17
N SER A 50 9.16 -18.29 1.51
CA SER A 50 10.45 -17.98 2.14
C SER A 50 10.61 -16.47 2.31
N GLU A 51 11.57 -16.05 3.14
CA GLU A 51 11.89 -14.63 3.30
C GLU A 51 12.27 -13.93 1.97
N PRO A 52 13.15 -14.49 1.12
CA PRO A 52 13.48 -13.85 -0.15
C PRO A 52 12.29 -13.71 -1.10
N GLU A 53 11.45 -14.74 -1.20
CA GLU A 53 10.25 -14.67 -2.05
C GLU A 53 9.28 -13.59 -1.57
N LEU A 54 8.98 -13.56 -0.26
CA LEU A 54 8.11 -12.56 0.32
C LEU A 54 8.66 -11.14 0.10
N ASN A 55 9.97 -10.96 0.26
CA ASN A 55 10.62 -9.67 0.05
C ASN A 55 10.44 -9.19 -1.40
N GLU A 56 10.58 -10.08 -2.39
CA GLU A 56 10.37 -9.72 -3.80
C GLU A 56 8.91 -9.38 -4.11
N GLU A 57 7.93 -10.13 -3.59
CA GLU A 57 6.51 -9.78 -3.77
C GLU A 57 6.18 -8.38 -3.22
N LEU A 58 6.65 -8.08 -2.01
CA LEU A 58 6.43 -6.78 -1.38
C LEU A 58 7.17 -5.66 -2.13
N LYS A 59 8.41 -5.91 -2.57
CA LYS A 59 9.21 -4.95 -3.33
C LYS A 59 8.57 -4.62 -4.67
N ASN A 60 8.04 -5.62 -5.36
CA ASN A 60 7.34 -5.44 -6.63
C ASN A 60 6.04 -4.66 -6.42
N TRP A 61 5.25 -5.02 -5.40
CA TRP A 61 4.04 -4.27 -5.09
C TRP A 61 4.32 -2.80 -4.76
N MET A 62 5.43 -2.49 -4.08
CA MET A 62 5.80 -1.14 -3.65
C MET A 62 6.46 -0.27 -4.74
N SER A 63 6.90 -0.83 -5.88
CA SER A 63 7.78 -0.12 -6.83
C SER A 63 7.23 1.19 -7.38
N ASP A 64 5.91 1.24 -7.54
CA ASP A 64 5.29 2.30 -8.33
C ASP A 64 4.91 3.52 -7.48
N PHE A 65 4.61 3.31 -6.20
CA PHE A 65 4.08 4.36 -5.32
C PHE A 65 4.88 4.59 -4.03
N VAL A 66 5.92 3.79 -3.74
CA VAL A 66 6.80 3.97 -2.59
C VAL A 66 8.20 4.42 -3.01
N GLU A 67 8.82 5.31 -2.24
CA GLU A 67 10.24 5.64 -2.34
C GLU A 67 11.08 4.64 -1.54
N GLN A 68 11.42 3.53 -2.20
CA GLN A 68 12.05 2.37 -1.56
C GLN A 68 13.44 2.63 -0.95
N ARG A 69 14.10 3.74 -1.30
CA ARG A 69 15.37 4.15 -0.67
C ARG A 69 15.20 4.59 0.77
N VAL A 70 13.98 4.97 1.18
CA VAL A 70 13.68 5.51 2.52
C VAL A 70 12.69 4.63 3.27
N PHE A 71 11.78 3.96 2.57
CA PHE A 71 10.80 3.03 3.15
C PHE A 71 10.78 1.71 2.39
N ASP A 72 11.36 0.68 3.00
CA ASP A 72 11.65 -0.59 2.35
C ASP A 72 10.65 -1.71 2.66
N HIS A 73 10.73 -2.77 1.85
CA HIS A 73 9.92 -3.98 2.00
C HIS A 73 10.22 -4.72 3.31
N VAL A 74 11.44 -4.59 3.87
CA VAL A 74 11.82 -5.20 5.16
C VAL A 74 10.99 -4.58 6.29
N THR A 75 10.83 -3.26 6.30
CA THR A 75 9.98 -2.55 7.25
C THR A 75 8.54 -3.03 7.11
N VAL A 76 8.01 -3.10 5.89
CA VAL A 76 6.63 -3.59 5.65
C VAL A 76 6.46 -5.01 6.17
N ARG A 77 7.37 -5.93 5.86
CA ARG A 77 7.33 -7.32 6.33
C ARG A 77 7.29 -7.42 7.85
N ARG A 78 8.13 -6.65 8.56
CA ARG A 78 8.14 -6.63 10.04
C ARG A 78 6.79 -6.20 10.59
N TYR A 79 6.23 -5.11 10.07
CA TYR A 79 4.91 -4.63 10.49
C TYR A 79 3.79 -5.63 10.17
N LEU A 80 3.86 -6.33 9.03
CA LEU A 80 2.89 -7.38 8.71
C LEU A 80 2.88 -8.50 9.77
N VAL A 81 4.04 -8.87 10.30
CA VAL A 81 4.16 -9.84 11.41
C VAL A 81 3.66 -9.22 12.71
N ASP A 82 4.11 -8.02 13.06
CA ASP A 82 3.73 -7.33 14.31
C ASP A 82 2.20 -7.13 14.43
N PHE A 83 1.54 -6.88 13.30
CA PHE A 83 0.09 -6.74 13.20
C PHE A 83 -0.64 -8.07 12.93
N HIS A 84 0.06 -9.19 12.98
CA HIS A 84 -0.47 -10.55 12.79
C HIS A 84 -1.17 -10.78 11.45
N LEU A 85 -0.85 -9.98 10.43
CA LEU A 85 -1.32 -10.15 9.05
C LEU A 85 -0.49 -11.20 8.30
N LEU A 86 0.76 -11.40 8.74
CA LEU A 86 1.57 -12.56 8.40
C LEU A 86 1.84 -13.41 9.65
N LEU A 87 1.74 -14.72 9.48
CA LEU A 87 2.25 -15.71 10.42
C LEU A 87 3.67 -16.07 10.01
N ARG A 88 4.52 -16.28 11.01
CA ARG A 88 5.94 -16.65 10.85
C ARG A 88 6.22 -17.91 11.67
N ASP A 89 7.00 -18.83 11.13
CA ASP A 89 7.49 -19.98 11.91
C ASP A 89 8.50 -19.56 12.99
N GLN A 90 8.78 -20.46 13.95
CA GLN A 90 9.70 -20.17 15.06
C GLN A 90 11.13 -19.89 14.59
N GLN A 91 11.55 -20.56 13.51
CA GLN A 91 12.88 -20.38 12.91
C GLN A 91 12.96 -19.08 12.11
N GLY A 92 11.81 -18.50 11.78
CA GLY A 92 11.73 -17.21 11.13
C GLY A 92 11.99 -17.21 9.63
N SER A 93 11.88 -18.39 9.02
CA SER A 93 12.24 -18.70 7.64
C SER A 93 11.02 -18.83 6.71
N ARG A 94 9.83 -19.04 7.28
CA ARG A 94 8.59 -19.29 6.54
C ARG A 94 7.50 -18.32 6.96
N TYR A 95 6.77 -17.84 5.96
CA TYR A 95 5.71 -16.84 6.11
C TYR A 95 4.44 -17.31 5.42
N GLN A 96 3.29 -17.05 6.02
CA GLN A 96 1.98 -17.28 5.44
C GLN A 96 1.04 -16.15 5.81
N THR A 97 0.11 -15.80 4.92
CA THR A 97 -0.92 -14.81 5.24
C THR A 97 -1.90 -15.31 6.29
N ASN A 98 -2.22 -14.44 7.25
CA ASN A 98 -3.26 -14.69 8.23
C ASN A 98 -4.61 -14.19 7.69
N GLN A 99 -5.28 -15.04 6.92
CA GLN A 99 -6.55 -14.69 6.29
C GLN A 99 -7.61 -14.26 7.31
N THR A 100 -7.63 -14.85 8.50
CA THR A 100 -8.55 -14.44 9.58
C THR A 100 -8.37 -12.96 9.94
N MET A 101 -7.13 -12.51 10.13
CA MET A 101 -6.82 -11.13 10.48
C MET A 101 -7.07 -10.15 9.33
N ILE A 102 -6.74 -10.55 8.10
CA ILE A 102 -7.03 -9.73 6.90
C ILE A 102 -8.55 -9.55 6.74
N ASN A 103 -9.32 -10.64 6.84
CA ASN A 103 -10.79 -10.63 6.74
C ASN A 103 -11.45 -9.77 7.84
N HIS A 104 -10.82 -9.68 9.01
CA HIS A 104 -11.30 -8.85 10.11
C HIS A 104 -11.05 -7.35 9.87
N THR A 105 -9.94 -7.02 9.21
CA THR A 105 -9.47 -5.63 9.08
C THR A 105 -10.08 -4.90 7.89
N ILE A 106 -10.22 -5.58 6.75
CA ILE A 106 -10.75 -4.99 5.51
C ILE A 106 -11.88 -5.83 4.91
N ALA A 107 -12.79 -5.15 4.20
CA ALA A 107 -13.82 -5.82 3.43
C ALA A 107 -13.22 -6.54 2.20
N PRO A 108 -13.85 -7.59 1.65
CA PRO A 108 -13.32 -8.33 0.50
C PRO A 108 -13.01 -7.45 -0.71
N GLU A 109 -13.83 -6.43 -0.97
CA GLU A 109 -13.72 -5.53 -2.12
C GLU A 109 -12.50 -4.61 -2.01
N VAL A 110 -12.03 -4.33 -0.79
CA VAL A 110 -10.83 -3.51 -0.55
C VAL A 110 -9.55 -4.24 -0.99
N ARG A 111 -9.57 -5.57 -1.09
CA ARG A 111 -8.39 -6.36 -1.50
C ARG A 111 -8.00 -6.14 -2.95
N SER A 112 -8.97 -5.77 -3.80
CA SER A 112 -8.72 -5.49 -5.21
C SER A 112 -8.22 -4.08 -5.47
N ILE A 113 -8.05 -3.25 -4.42
CA ILE A 113 -7.45 -1.93 -4.59
C ILE A 113 -6.03 -2.09 -5.13
N GLN A 114 -5.71 -1.26 -6.12
CA GLN A 114 -4.39 -1.15 -6.71
C GLN A 114 -3.82 0.24 -6.40
N PRO A 115 -3.03 0.40 -5.32
CA PRO A 115 -2.53 1.71 -4.92
C PRO A 115 -1.64 2.37 -5.98
N ALA A 116 -0.98 1.57 -6.82
CA ALA A 116 -0.24 2.06 -7.98
C ALA A 116 -1.14 2.84 -8.95
N LEU A 117 -2.32 2.31 -9.31
CA LEU A 117 -3.26 3.00 -10.19
C LEU A 117 -3.79 4.30 -9.59
N ILE A 118 -4.08 4.30 -8.28
CA ILE A 118 -4.50 5.51 -7.57
C ILE A 118 -3.39 6.56 -7.65
N PHE A 119 -2.15 6.15 -7.37
CA PHE A 119 -0.99 7.04 -7.42
C PHE A 119 -0.77 7.63 -8.83
N ASP A 120 -0.82 6.81 -9.87
CA ASP A 120 -0.63 7.24 -11.27
C ASP A 120 -1.72 8.22 -11.73
N SER A 121 -2.97 7.98 -11.34
CA SER A 121 -4.09 8.91 -11.58
C SER A 121 -3.81 10.27 -10.95
N MET A 122 -3.34 10.30 -9.70
CA MET A 122 -3.01 11.55 -9.01
C MET A 122 -1.84 12.30 -9.66
N GLU A 123 -0.78 11.59 -10.06
CA GLU A 123 0.36 12.21 -10.74
C GLU A 123 -0.04 12.79 -12.10
N THR A 124 -0.87 12.07 -12.86
CA THR A 124 -1.43 12.55 -14.13
C THR A 124 -2.26 13.82 -13.93
N ALA A 125 -3.14 13.84 -12.93
CA ALA A 125 -3.93 15.03 -12.60
C ALA A 125 -3.06 16.23 -12.18
N ARG A 126 -2.01 16.00 -11.39
CA ARG A 126 -1.04 17.06 -11.02
C ARG A 126 -0.29 17.58 -12.24
N ALA A 127 0.15 16.70 -13.14
CA ALA A 127 0.83 17.09 -14.37
C ALA A 127 -0.06 17.94 -15.27
N GLN A 128 -1.34 17.57 -15.41
CA GLN A 128 -2.31 18.33 -16.21
C GLN A 128 -2.53 19.74 -15.64
N ARG A 129 -2.77 19.87 -14.33
CA ARG A 129 -2.92 21.19 -13.67
C ARG A 129 -1.70 22.10 -13.88
N ARG A 130 -0.48 21.55 -13.83
CA ARG A 130 0.75 22.30 -14.12
C ARG A 130 0.81 22.80 -15.57
N ARG A 131 0.37 21.99 -16.53
CA ARG A 131 0.31 22.37 -17.95
C ARG A 131 -0.70 23.49 -18.20
N ASP A 132 -1.90 23.37 -17.62
CA ASP A 132 -2.97 24.33 -17.81
C ASP A 132 -2.62 25.70 -17.20
N ALA A 133 -1.99 25.71 -16.01
CA ALA A 133 -1.49 26.93 -15.37
C ALA A 133 -0.41 27.64 -16.21
N LYS A 134 0.52 26.88 -16.82
CA LYS A 134 1.55 27.44 -17.70
C LYS A 134 0.96 28.03 -18.98
N ARG A 135 -0.08 27.40 -19.54
CA ARG A 135 -0.75 27.89 -20.75
C ARG A 135 -1.52 29.19 -20.50
N THR A 136 -2.10 29.38 -19.31
CA THR A 136 -2.83 30.60 -18.95
C THR A 136 -1.90 31.78 -18.67
N SER A 137 -0.71 31.53 -18.10
CA SER A 137 0.30 32.58 -17.90
C SER A 137 0.90 33.11 -19.21
N ASP A 138 1.10 32.23 -20.20
CA ASP A 138 1.70 32.62 -21.50
C ASP A 138 0.72 33.39 -22.42
N HIS A 139 -0.59 33.34 -22.18
CA HIS A 139 -1.61 34.06 -22.95
C HIS A 139 -2.06 35.39 -22.31
N SER A 140 -1.47 35.78 -21.18
CA SER A 140 -1.79 37.03 -20.45
C SER A 140 -0.65 38.06 -20.49
N VAL A 141 0.30 37.93 -21.43
CA VAL A 141 1.43 38.86 -21.66
C VAL A 141 1.29 39.53 -23.02
#